data_AF-A0A2Z2I0P3-F1
#
_entry.id   AF-A0A2Z2I0P3-F1
#
_cell.length_a   1.000
_cell.length_b   1.000
_cell.length_c   1.000
_cell.angle_alpha   90.00
_cell.angle_beta   90.00
_cell.angle_gamma   90.00
#
_symmetry.space_group_name_H-M   'P 1'
#
loop_
_entity.id
_entity.type
_entity.pdbx_description
1 polymer ?
#
loop_
_entity_poly.entity_id
_entity_poly.type
_entity_poly.pdbx_seq_one_letter_code
_entity_poly.pdbx_strand_id
1 'polypeptide(L)'
;MGDSLEGTGFGRRSFLLGSSLAVVGAAGCLETDPTAEEFDGGDGGGNGGGDDGDPDATVSGTEAPEPDFTVGDSDDADYETVQQAYDALESGDVIGLEPGTHTLQPDVDNARAGDGEDLTKTYTYVGDPDEETTLEFVTPEARSFVVRGPQRFKPEDGPPGFWHLTLDVPEDVTFARIDDDELDEYDGEYDGDADSYSEAQSDVNFCTVHGSLDGPVSATESVFYDALAHELSPRDCHFMGTVRGSRITARRCQFDGQLRSDNGWVTDSVIEGTANLNNVTLIRCDLDGGLNVTGHGRVENCVIEPQPDSRQAISISSSYRVDITDSVIHGTVRSNQDGSYIDKFELNVFDVPSSTRWIIDGAPATDIYLNAFVGGDVRITTDSGDLSSFPADDLTLYDRERELGNYYSEWDGEEAADGILKARTLPGDDGEMDRYPLAHDDLESYVEDEDDD
;
A
#
# COMPACT_ATOMS: atom_id res chain seq x y z
N MET A 1 16.89 63.15 -38.47
CA MET A 1 18.36 63.18 -38.61
C MET A 1 18.88 63.15 -37.18
N GLY A 2 19.11 61.99 -36.56
CA GLY A 2 19.52 60.72 -37.16
C GLY A 2 20.95 60.82 -37.68
N ASP A 3 21.89 59.89 -37.44
CA ASP A 3 21.86 58.58 -36.77
C ASP A 3 23.29 58.30 -36.23
N SER A 4 23.65 57.29 -35.41
CA SER A 4 23.00 56.03 -34.98
C SER A 4 23.53 55.59 -33.57
N LEU A 5 23.32 54.33 -33.17
CA LEU A 5 23.88 53.67 -31.97
C LEU A 5 25.21 52.93 -32.25
N GLU A 6 26.11 52.89 -31.26
CA GLU A 6 27.05 51.78 -31.01
C GLU A 6 26.57 51.12 -29.69
N GLY A 7 26.61 49.81 -29.46
CA GLY A 7 27.07 48.69 -30.29
C GLY A 7 27.20 47.46 -29.36
N THR A 8 26.20 46.57 -29.36
CA THR A 8 26.08 45.48 -28.38
C THR A 8 27.10 44.37 -28.61
N GLY A 9 27.84 44.01 -27.54
CA GLY A 9 28.77 42.89 -27.53
C GLY A 9 28.09 41.55 -27.27
N PHE A 10 27.33 41.03 -28.24
CA PHE A 10 26.77 39.67 -28.15
C PHE A 10 27.88 38.61 -28.29
N GLY A 11 28.24 37.97 -27.18
CA GLY A 11 29.08 36.79 -27.16
C GLY A 11 28.33 35.57 -27.68
N ARG A 12 28.55 35.21 -28.96
CA ARG A 12 28.05 33.94 -29.50
C ARG A 12 28.73 32.77 -28.81
N ARG A 13 27.97 31.91 -28.14
CA ARG A 13 28.35 30.52 -27.88
C ARG A 13 27.48 29.59 -28.71
N SER A 14 28.04 28.44 -29.08
CA SER A 14 27.47 27.53 -30.06
C SER A 14 26.57 26.51 -29.37
N PHE A 15 25.36 26.32 -29.89
CA PHE A 15 24.53 25.18 -29.52
C PHE A 15 25.20 23.88 -29.96
N LEU A 16 25.42 22.96 -29.02
CA LEU A 16 25.57 21.54 -29.31
C LEU A 16 24.20 20.91 -29.09
N LEU A 17 23.58 20.45 -30.18
CA LEU A 17 22.42 19.55 -30.11
C LEU A 17 22.91 18.20 -29.58
N GLY A 18 22.94 18.05 -28.26
CA GLY A 18 22.96 16.76 -27.60
C GLY A 18 21.60 16.10 -27.81
N SER A 19 21.58 14.94 -28.44
CA SER A 19 20.35 14.17 -28.61
C SER A 19 20.12 13.31 -27.37
N SER A 20 19.53 13.91 -26.34
CA SER A 20 19.04 13.15 -25.18
C SER A 20 17.91 12.24 -25.63
N LEU A 21 18.16 10.93 -25.60
CA LEU A 21 17.10 9.93 -25.73
C LEU A 21 16.24 10.02 -24.47
N ALA A 22 14.92 10.10 -24.65
CA ALA A 22 14.01 9.72 -23.59
C ALA A 22 14.32 8.27 -23.20
N VAL A 23 14.72 8.05 -21.95
CA VAL A 23 14.83 6.71 -21.40
C VAL A 23 13.41 6.27 -21.13
N VAL A 24 12.84 5.53 -22.08
CA VAL A 24 11.58 4.81 -21.88
C VAL A 24 11.84 3.83 -20.74
N GLY A 25 11.16 4.03 -19.61
CA GLY A 25 11.16 3.10 -18.49
C GLY A 25 10.78 1.72 -19.01
N ALA A 26 11.69 0.76 -18.84
CA ALA A 26 11.50 -0.55 -19.43
C ALA A 26 10.50 -1.37 -18.60
N ALA A 27 9.31 -1.61 -19.15
CA ALA A 27 8.51 -2.75 -18.74
C ALA A 27 9.35 -4.03 -18.96
N GLY A 28 9.75 -4.67 -17.86
CA GLY A 28 10.60 -5.86 -17.83
C GLY A 28 10.11 -6.81 -16.76
N CYS A 29 9.66 -7.99 -17.18
CA CYS A 29 8.75 -8.84 -16.41
C CYS A 29 9.40 -9.71 -15.32
N LEU A 30 8.62 -9.94 -14.26
CA LEU A 30 8.44 -11.20 -13.52
C LEU A 30 9.68 -11.88 -12.88
N GLU A 31 9.81 -11.68 -11.58
CA GLU A 31 9.93 -12.80 -10.63
C GLU A 31 8.61 -12.91 -9.84
N THR A 32 8.26 -14.10 -9.37
CA THR A 32 6.86 -14.56 -9.24
C THR A 32 5.99 -13.79 -8.24
N ASP A 33 4.87 -13.24 -8.70
CA ASP A 33 3.74 -12.85 -7.85
C ASP A 33 3.16 -14.08 -7.13
N PRO A 34 2.74 -13.98 -5.85
CA PRO A 34 1.80 -14.95 -5.29
C PRO A 34 0.49 -14.84 -6.08
N THR A 35 0.08 -15.94 -6.70
CA THR A 35 -1.02 -15.96 -7.68
C THR A 35 -2.35 -15.50 -7.08
N ALA A 36 -2.72 -14.26 -7.37
CA ALA A 36 -4.10 -13.82 -7.30
C ALA A 36 -4.88 -14.52 -8.42
N GLU A 37 -5.64 -15.57 -8.09
CA GLU A 37 -6.56 -16.19 -9.05
C GLU A 37 -7.71 -15.24 -9.40
N GLU A 38 -7.53 -14.43 -10.44
CA GLU A 38 -8.66 -13.79 -11.11
C GLU A 38 -9.53 -14.85 -11.79
N PHE A 39 -10.78 -14.95 -11.32
CA PHE A 39 -11.83 -15.71 -11.98
C PHE A 39 -12.20 -15.06 -13.34
N ASP A 40 -11.71 -15.60 -14.45
CA ASP A 40 -12.52 -15.66 -15.68
C ASP A 40 -12.24 -16.91 -16.53
N GLY A 41 -13.28 -17.42 -17.19
CA GLY A 41 -13.24 -18.67 -17.95
C GLY A 41 -13.23 -18.46 -19.46
N GLY A 42 -12.13 -18.78 -20.14
CA GLY A 42 -12.06 -18.73 -21.61
C GLY A 42 -10.85 -19.41 -22.25
N ASP A 43 -11.09 -20.45 -23.05
CA ASP A 43 -10.10 -21.18 -23.87
C ASP A 43 -9.25 -20.28 -24.80
N GLY A 44 -7.93 -20.50 -24.88
CA GLY A 44 -7.09 -19.95 -25.97
C GLY A 44 -5.56 -20.08 -25.85
N GLY A 45 -4.99 -21.28 -26.06
CA GLY A 45 -3.53 -21.51 -25.92
C GLY A 45 -2.62 -20.95 -27.03
N GLY A 46 -1.32 -20.75 -26.72
CA GLY A 46 -0.38 -20.03 -27.61
C GLY A 46 1.15 -20.19 -27.41
N ASN A 47 1.68 -21.41 -27.25
CA ASN A 47 3.03 -21.86 -27.70
C ASN A 47 4.26 -20.88 -27.65
N GLY A 48 5.03 -20.93 -26.55
CA GLY A 48 6.43 -21.40 -26.50
C GLY A 48 7.60 -20.69 -27.23
N GLY A 49 8.58 -20.23 -26.42
CA GLY A 49 9.96 -19.84 -26.78
C GLY A 49 10.33 -18.45 -26.20
N GLY A 50 11.43 -18.21 -25.49
CA GLY A 50 12.59 -19.05 -25.14
C GLY A 50 13.91 -18.38 -25.56
N ASP A 51 14.64 -17.75 -24.63
CA ASP A 51 16.03 -17.32 -24.79
C ASP A 51 16.75 -17.26 -23.42
N ASP A 52 18.02 -17.65 -23.37
CA ASP A 52 18.82 -17.77 -22.14
C ASP A 52 19.65 -16.49 -21.89
N GLY A 53 19.64 -15.91 -20.68
CA GLY A 53 20.24 -14.58 -20.47
C GLY A 53 20.58 -14.15 -19.02
N ASP A 54 21.23 -15.00 -18.23
CA ASP A 54 21.95 -14.62 -16.99
C ASP A 54 23.36 -14.05 -17.37
N PRO A 55 23.97 -13.05 -16.68
CA PRO A 55 23.72 -12.67 -15.29
C PRO A 55 23.77 -11.17 -14.90
N ASP A 56 23.49 -10.93 -13.61
CA ASP A 56 24.02 -9.81 -12.80
C ASP A 56 23.54 -8.40 -13.21
N ALA A 57 22.22 -8.23 -13.32
CA ALA A 57 21.59 -6.92 -13.21
C ALA A 57 21.59 -6.48 -11.74
N THR A 58 22.67 -5.80 -11.34
CA THR A 58 22.74 -5.10 -10.05
C THR A 58 21.48 -4.25 -9.85
N VAL A 59 20.84 -4.39 -8.69
CA VAL A 59 19.80 -3.46 -8.20
C VAL A 59 20.27 -2.04 -8.49
N SER A 60 19.52 -1.31 -9.33
CA SER A 60 19.77 0.12 -9.50
C SER A 60 19.60 0.74 -8.13
N GLY A 61 20.69 1.29 -7.57
CA GLY A 61 20.59 2.07 -6.36
C GLY A 61 19.61 3.20 -6.60
N THR A 62 18.71 3.44 -5.64
CA THR A 62 17.84 4.62 -5.61
C THR A 62 18.71 5.82 -5.23
N GLU A 63 19.68 6.17 -6.08
CA GLU A 63 20.53 7.35 -5.92
C GLU A 63 19.77 8.57 -6.43
N ALA A 64 19.88 9.70 -5.71
CA ALA A 64 19.23 10.95 -6.12
C ALA A 64 19.77 11.43 -7.48
N PRO A 65 18.92 12.04 -8.32
CA PRO A 65 19.36 12.58 -9.60
C PRO A 65 20.38 13.71 -9.41
N GLU A 66 21.37 13.81 -10.30
CA GLU A 66 22.31 14.93 -10.29
C GLU A 66 21.55 16.25 -10.58
N PRO A 67 21.76 17.32 -9.79
CA PRO A 67 21.08 18.59 -10.01
C PRO A 67 21.61 19.31 -11.24
N ASP A 68 20.71 19.80 -12.08
CA ASP A 68 21.04 20.65 -13.24
C ASP A 68 21.44 22.07 -12.80
N PHE A 69 20.85 22.54 -11.70
CA PHE A 69 21.04 23.89 -11.13
C PHE A 69 21.06 23.84 -9.60
N THR A 70 21.81 24.73 -8.97
CA THR A 70 21.87 24.85 -7.50
C THR A 70 21.24 26.15 -6.99
N VAL A 71 20.43 26.05 -5.93
CA VAL A 71 19.78 27.17 -5.25
C VAL A 71 20.33 27.29 -3.83
N GLY A 72 20.78 28.49 -3.44
CA GLY A 72 21.26 28.75 -2.09
C GLY A 72 21.95 30.10 -1.88
N ASP A 73 22.53 30.28 -0.70
CA ASP A 73 23.17 31.51 -0.26
C ASP A 73 24.67 31.59 -0.66
N SER A 74 25.25 30.53 -1.23
CA SER A 74 26.69 30.49 -1.56
C SER A 74 27.07 31.26 -2.84
N ASP A 75 28.37 31.59 -2.96
CA ASP A 75 28.96 32.16 -4.18
C ASP A 75 28.98 31.15 -5.37
N ASP A 76 28.72 29.86 -5.11
CA ASP A 76 28.74 28.77 -6.10
C ASP A 76 27.34 28.35 -6.57
N ALA A 77 26.26 28.85 -5.94
CA ALA A 77 24.87 28.62 -6.37
C ALA A 77 24.51 29.41 -7.65
N ASP A 78 23.63 28.85 -8.49
CA ASP A 78 23.13 29.49 -9.71
C ASP A 78 22.06 30.56 -9.42
N TYR A 79 21.29 30.36 -8.34
CA TYR A 79 20.16 31.20 -7.94
C TYR A 79 20.12 31.42 -6.42
N GLU A 80 19.74 32.62 -5.97
CA GLU A 80 19.62 32.92 -4.53
C GLU A 80 18.32 32.34 -3.91
N THR A 81 17.28 32.07 -4.72
CA THR A 81 16.00 31.54 -4.23
C THR A 81 15.33 30.60 -5.24
N VAL A 82 14.50 29.68 -4.74
CA VAL A 82 13.73 28.73 -5.56
C VAL A 82 12.83 29.45 -6.58
N GLN A 83 12.26 30.61 -6.22
CA GLN A 83 11.47 31.42 -7.15
C GLN A 83 12.29 31.95 -8.33
N GLN A 84 13.55 32.32 -8.13
CA GLN A 84 14.42 32.78 -9.23
C GLN A 84 14.72 31.64 -10.21
N ALA A 85 14.85 30.41 -9.72
CA ALA A 85 14.95 29.21 -10.55
C ALA A 85 13.62 28.95 -11.31
N TYR A 86 12.48 28.94 -10.62
CA TYR A 86 11.14 28.79 -11.23
C TYR A 86 10.90 29.72 -12.44
N ASP A 87 11.28 30.99 -12.33
CA ASP A 87 11.11 31.98 -13.39
C ASP A 87 12.01 31.71 -14.61
N ALA A 88 13.11 30.96 -14.44
CA ALA A 88 14.18 30.78 -15.41
C ALA A 88 14.28 29.38 -16.05
N LEU A 89 13.85 28.33 -15.34
CA LEU A 89 14.01 26.92 -15.71
C LEU A 89 12.85 26.36 -16.55
N GLU A 90 13.03 25.19 -17.17
CA GLU A 90 11.99 24.45 -17.92
C GLU A 90 11.44 23.29 -17.06
N SER A 91 10.25 22.78 -17.37
CA SER A 91 9.64 21.72 -16.55
C SER A 91 10.44 20.43 -16.63
N GLY A 92 10.56 19.72 -15.51
CA GLY A 92 11.35 18.49 -15.38
C GLY A 92 12.84 18.70 -15.07
N ASP A 93 13.34 19.94 -15.00
CA ASP A 93 14.70 20.24 -14.54
C ASP A 93 14.89 19.80 -13.07
N VAL A 94 16.12 19.39 -12.71
CA VAL A 94 16.48 18.98 -11.35
C VAL A 94 17.11 20.14 -10.58
N ILE A 95 16.47 20.56 -9.49
CA ILE A 95 16.88 21.68 -8.64
C ILE A 95 17.56 21.13 -7.37
N GLY A 96 18.87 21.33 -7.28
CA GLY A 96 19.64 21.12 -6.05
C GLY A 96 19.40 22.26 -5.07
N LEU A 97 19.14 21.94 -3.80
CA LEU A 97 18.89 22.89 -2.73
C LEU A 97 20.03 22.81 -1.70
N GLU A 98 20.79 23.89 -1.53
CA GLU A 98 21.83 23.97 -0.50
C GLU A 98 21.25 23.78 0.92
N PRO A 99 22.03 23.27 1.89
CA PRO A 99 21.58 23.08 3.28
C PRO A 99 20.97 24.34 3.90
N GLY A 100 19.79 24.19 4.52
CA GLY A 100 19.00 25.29 5.08
C GLY A 100 17.53 25.27 4.68
N THR A 101 16.84 26.38 4.93
CA THR A 101 15.39 26.54 4.70
C THR A 101 15.12 27.33 3.42
N HIS A 102 14.40 26.72 2.48
CA HIS A 102 13.96 27.30 1.22
C HIS A 102 12.45 27.45 1.20
N THR A 103 11.95 28.56 0.65
CA THR A 103 10.51 28.78 0.47
C THR A 103 10.10 28.60 -0.98
N LEU A 104 9.11 27.75 -1.24
CA LEU A 104 8.49 27.56 -2.54
C LEU A 104 7.08 28.15 -2.55
N GLN A 105 6.83 29.07 -3.47
CA GLN A 105 5.47 29.47 -3.85
C GLN A 105 5.22 28.95 -5.28
N PRO A 106 4.41 27.89 -5.47
CA PRO A 106 4.16 27.36 -6.81
C PRO A 106 3.52 28.41 -7.73
N ASP A 107 3.96 28.44 -9.00
CA ASP A 107 3.30 29.23 -10.05
C ASP A 107 2.14 28.46 -10.66
N VAL A 108 1.03 29.17 -10.86
CA VAL A 108 -0.30 28.61 -11.05
C VAL A 108 -1.09 29.41 -12.08
N ASP A 109 -1.65 28.75 -13.09
CA ASP A 109 -2.63 29.40 -13.98
C ASP A 109 -4.03 29.29 -13.37
N ASN A 110 -4.84 30.32 -13.58
CA ASN A 110 -6.19 30.40 -13.02
C ASN A 110 -7.12 29.46 -13.81
N ALA A 111 -7.32 28.25 -13.29
CA ALA A 111 -8.47 27.44 -13.70
C ALA A 111 -9.78 28.21 -13.41
N ARG A 112 -10.89 27.75 -14.01
CA ARG A 112 -12.17 28.46 -13.87
C ARG A 112 -12.58 28.48 -12.39
N ALA A 113 -13.19 29.59 -11.96
CA ALA A 113 -13.40 29.90 -10.56
C ALA A 113 -14.28 28.86 -9.84
N GLY A 114 -13.64 27.90 -9.17
CA GLY A 114 -14.26 26.74 -8.52
C GLY A 114 -13.41 25.46 -8.60
N ASP A 115 -12.50 25.38 -9.58
CA ASP A 115 -12.00 24.09 -10.11
C ASP A 115 -10.51 23.81 -9.79
N GLY A 116 -9.90 24.59 -8.90
CA GLY A 116 -8.48 24.49 -8.55
C GLY A 116 -7.58 25.50 -9.26
N GLU A 117 -6.29 25.19 -9.33
CA GLU A 117 -5.24 25.98 -9.99
C GLU A 117 -4.22 25.00 -10.58
N ASP A 118 -3.88 25.18 -11.86
CA ASP A 118 -3.02 24.25 -12.60
C ASP A 118 -1.55 24.69 -12.45
N LEU A 119 -0.65 23.78 -12.08
CA LEU A 119 0.78 24.07 -12.04
C LEU A 119 1.28 24.38 -13.46
N THR A 120 2.02 25.47 -13.59
CA THR A 120 2.58 25.88 -14.89
C THR A 120 3.87 25.14 -15.25
N LYS A 121 4.54 24.55 -14.24
CA LYS A 121 5.76 23.73 -14.31
C LYS A 121 5.88 22.84 -13.07
N THR A 122 6.55 21.69 -13.21
CA THR A 122 7.00 20.80 -12.13
C THR A 122 8.51 20.58 -12.20
N TYR A 123 9.09 20.16 -11.07
CA TYR A 123 10.53 19.99 -10.90
C TYR A 123 10.83 18.82 -9.97
N THR A 124 12.06 18.31 -10.04
CA THR A 124 12.61 17.45 -8.97
C THR A 124 13.48 18.29 -8.05
N TYR A 125 13.28 18.19 -6.73
CA TYR A 125 14.07 18.87 -5.71
C TYR A 125 14.98 17.88 -5.00
N VAL A 126 16.25 18.23 -4.86
CA VAL A 126 17.27 17.39 -4.23
C VAL A 126 17.98 18.19 -3.13
N GLY A 127 17.81 17.77 -1.87
CA GLY A 127 18.59 18.27 -0.74
C GLY A 127 19.93 17.56 -0.59
N ASP A 128 20.76 18.01 0.35
CA ASP A 128 21.99 17.30 0.71
C ASP A 128 21.65 16.09 1.60
N PRO A 129 22.13 14.86 1.31
CA PRO A 129 21.86 13.69 2.15
C PRO A 129 22.54 13.71 3.53
N ASP A 130 23.60 14.52 3.70
CA ASP A 130 24.39 14.61 4.94
C ASP A 130 24.01 15.82 5.83
N GLU A 131 23.27 16.81 5.31
CA GLU A 131 22.87 18.04 6.03
C GLU A 131 21.36 18.37 5.89
N GLU A 132 20.79 19.14 6.82
CA GLU A 132 19.34 19.40 6.86
C GLU A 132 18.92 20.45 5.82
N THR A 133 18.18 20.02 4.79
CA THR A 133 17.51 20.90 3.82
C THR A 133 15.99 20.81 3.97
N THR A 134 15.34 21.96 4.15
CA THR A 134 13.88 22.09 4.32
C THR A 134 13.26 22.90 3.19
N LEU A 135 12.18 22.40 2.61
CA LEU A 135 11.37 23.08 1.60
C LEU A 135 9.98 23.42 2.19
N GLU A 136 9.78 24.69 2.53
CA GLU A 136 8.52 25.24 3.04
C GLU A 136 7.63 25.69 1.88
N PHE A 137 6.43 25.12 1.75
CA PHE A 137 5.42 25.58 0.79
C PHE A 137 4.68 26.80 1.35
N VAL A 138 4.62 27.90 0.58
CA VAL A 138 4.04 29.17 1.01
C VAL A 138 2.73 29.45 0.29
N THR A 139 1.64 29.67 1.05
CA THR A 139 0.34 30.10 0.51
C THR A 139 0.41 31.52 -0.08
N PRO A 140 0.08 31.72 -1.38
CA PRO A 140 -0.03 33.04 -2.03
C PRO A 140 -0.90 34.09 -1.30
N GLU A 141 -0.45 35.35 -1.26
CA GLU A 141 -1.07 36.47 -0.49
C GLU A 141 -2.45 36.99 -1.00
N ALA A 142 -3.14 36.31 -1.92
CA ALA A 142 -4.36 36.85 -2.53
C ALA A 142 -5.52 36.97 -1.51
N ARG A 143 -6.29 38.06 -1.60
CA ARG A 143 -7.30 38.46 -0.57
C ARG A 143 -8.51 37.54 -0.38
N SER A 144 -8.60 36.50 -1.18
CA SER A 144 -9.43 35.32 -0.98
C SER A 144 -8.77 34.21 -1.78
N PHE A 145 -7.62 33.76 -1.31
CA PHE A 145 -6.94 32.59 -1.85
C PHE A 145 -7.45 31.35 -1.13
N VAL A 146 -7.71 30.31 -1.90
CA VAL A 146 -8.12 28.99 -1.43
C VAL A 146 -7.57 28.03 -2.46
N VAL A 147 -6.45 27.35 -2.18
CA VAL A 147 -6.12 26.13 -2.94
C VAL A 147 -7.15 25.10 -2.54
N ARG A 148 -8.25 25.07 -3.27
CA ARG A 148 -9.17 23.94 -3.34
C ARG A 148 -9.03 23.44 -4.76
N GLY A 149 -7.93 22.75 -4.95
CA GLY A 149 -7.47 22.26 -6.22
C GLY A 149 -6.55 21.08 -5.95
N PRO A 150 -6.76 19.94 -6.60
CA PRO A 150 -5.67 19.05 -6.97
C PRO A 150 -4.51 19.87 -7.56
N GLN A 151 -3.24 19.59 -7.25
CA GLN A 151 -2.12 20.11 -8.06
C GLN A 151 -2.11 19.42 -9.42
N ARG A 152 -2.98 19.94 -10.29
CA ARG A 152 -3.07 19.64 -11.70
C ARG A 152 -1.78 20.10 -12.38
N PHE A 153 -0.75 19.25 -12.38
CA PHE A 153 0.38 19.41 -13.28
C PHE A 153 -0.03 18.96 -14.69
N LYS A 154 0.53 19.60 -15.72
CA LYS A 154 0.25 19.18 -17.08
C LYS A 154 0.96 17.85 -17.37
N PRO A 155 0.37 16.95 -18.17
CA PRO A 155 1.00 15.67 -18.43
C PRO A 155 2.37 15.78 -19.11
N GLU A 156 2.60 16.81 -19.94
CA GLU A 156 3.90 17.07 -20.58
C GLU A 156 4.99 17.56 -19.61
N ASP A 157 4.61 18.08 -18.45
CA ASP A 157 5.52 18.65 -17.45
C ASP A 157 6.08 17.56 -16.52
N GLY A 158 5.35 16.45 -16.34
CA GLY A 158 5.70 15.33 -15.46
C GLY A 158 5.35 15.54 -13.98
N PRO A 159 5.33 14.50 -13.15
CA PRO A 159 5.07 14.63 -11.71
C PRO A 159 6.27 15.29 -10.99
N PRO A 160 6.05 15.96 -9.85
CA PRO A 160 7.14 16.48 -9.02
C PRO A 160 7.88 15.35 -8.28
N GLY A 161 9.18 15.56 -8.05
CA GLY A 161 10.04 14.64 -7.29
C GLY A 161 10.72 15.32 -6.10
N PHE A 162 10.95 14.58 -5.02
CA PHE A 162 11.55 15.08 -3.78
C PHE A 162 12.55 14.07 -3.23
N TRP A 163 13.78 14.52 -2.95
CA TRP A 163 14.91 13.68 -2.54
C TRP A 163 15.69 14.32 -1.41
N HIS A 164 15.88 13.62 -0.28
CA HIS A 164 16.67 14.10 0.88
C HIS A 164 16.19 15.47 1.43
N LEU A 165 14.87 15.61 1.60
CA LEU A 165 14.25 16.87 2.07
C LEU A 165 13.33 16.69 3.26
N THR A 166 13.29 17.69 4.13
CA THR A 166 12.13 17.96 4.98
C THR A 166 11.14 18.82 4.19
N LEU A 167 9.94 18.31 3.91
CA LEU A 167 8.86 19.05 3.28
C LEU A 167 7.91 19.59 4.37
N ASP A 168 7.64 20.88 4.38
CA ASP A 168 6.58 21.49 5.20
C ASP A 168 5.46 21.99 4.29
N VAL A 169 4.37 21.22 4.22
CA VAL A 169 3.20 21.46 3.39
C VAL A 169 2.05 21.96 4.29
N PRO A 170 1.58 23.21 4.12
CA PRO A 170 0.43 23.72 4.87
C PRO A 170 -0.86 22.90 4.65
N GLU A 171 -1.73 22.83 5.66
CA GLU A 171 -3.06 22.17 5.57
C GLU A 171 -3.96 22.69 4.43
N ASP A 172 -3.69 23.90 3.93
CA ASP A 172 -4.38 24.54 2.81
C ASP A 172 -3.71 24.33 1.45
N VAL A 173 -2.69 23.46 1.34
CA VAL A 173 -2.08 23.02 0.09
C VAL A 173 -2.34 21.52 -0.10
N THR A 174 -2.94 21.16 -1.24
CA THR A 174 -3.22 19.77 -1.64
C THR A 174 -2.67 19.49 -3.03
N PHE A 175 -2.00 18.36 -3.18
CA PHE A 175 -1.58 17.81 -4.48
C PHE A 175 -2.72 16.92 -5.02
N ALA A 176 -2.85 16.65 -6.33
CA ALA A 176 -3.68 15.57 -6.92
C ALA A 176 -3.85 15.81 -8.43
N ARG A 177 -4.30 14.79 -9.18
CA ARG A 177 -4.38 14.85 -10.65
C ARG A 177 -5.61 15.60 -11.16
N ILE A 178 -5.56 15.99 -12.44
CA ILE A 178 -6.76 16.24 -13.27
C ILE A 178 -7.43 14.88 -13.47
N ASP A 179 -8.74 14.77 -13.22
CA ASP A 179 -9.51 13.57 -13.58
C ASP A 179 -9.60 13.45 -15.11
N ASP A 180 -9.53 12.24 -15.65
CA ASP A 180 -9.55 12.01 -17.11
C ASP A 180 -10.85 12.52 -17.77
N ASP A 181 -11.96 12.51 -17.02
CA ASP A 181 -13.26 13.09 -17.40
C ASP A 181 -13.20 14.63 -17.61
N GLU A 182 -12.19 15.33 -17.05
CA GLU A 182 -12.00 16.77 -17.20
C GLU A 182 -10.98 17.14 -18.30
N LEU A 183 -10.03 16.24 -18.61
CA LEU A 183 -9.10 16.40 -19.74
C LEU A 183 -9.85 16.47 -21.08
N ASP A 184 -10.93 15.68 -21.22
CA ASP A 184 -11.84 15.68 -22.37
C ASP A 184 -12.52 17.04 -22.66
N GLU A 185 -12.60 17.96 -21.67
CA GLU A 185 -13.16 19.31 -21.86
C GLU A 185 -12.10 20.39 -22.16
N TYR A 186 -10.81 20.07 -21.98
CA TYR A 186 -9.73 21.07 -21.99
C TYR A 186 -9.01 21.26 -23.32
N ASP A 187 -8.89 20.22 -24.17
CA ASP A 187 -8.27 20.38 -25.49
C ASP A 187 -9.00 19.67 -26.64
N GLY A 188 -9.09 20.38 -27.76
CA GLY A 188 -9.72 19.85 -28.97
C GLY A 188 -8.68 19.18 -29.87
N GLU A 189 -8.97 17.95 -30.30
CA GLU A 189 -8.22 17.24 -31.37
C GLU A 189 -6.79 16.80 -30.97
N TYR A 190 -6.63 16.23 -29.76
CA TYR A 190 -5.48 15.40 -29.40
C TYR A 190 -5.84 13.89 -29.44
N ASP A 191 -5.44 13.21 -30.51
CA ASP A 191 -5.45 11.74 -30.62
C ASP A 191 -4.24 11.14 -29.85
N GLY A 192 -4.14 11.41 -28.54
CA GLY A 192 -3.07 10.93 -27.65
C GLY A 192 -3.57 9.89 -26.64
N ASP A 193 -2.80 8.84 -26.40
CA ASP A 193 -3.21 7.69 -25.56
C ASP A 193 -3.44 8.11 -24.09
N ALA A 194 -4.71 8.29 -23.73
CA ALA A 194 -5.15 8.66 -22.37
C ALA A 194 -4.59 7.73 -21.28
N ASP A 195 -4.41 6.45 -21.63
CA ASP A 195 -3.88 5.41 -20.75
C ASP A 195 -2.48 5.76 -20.21
N SER A 196 -1.64 6.49 -20.96
CA SER A 196 -0.26 6.82 -20.54
C SER A 196 -0.18 7.85 -19.40
N TYR A 197 -1.26 8.59 -19.16
CA TYR A 197 -1.35 9.59 -18.09
C TYR A 197 -1.89 9.00 -16.79
N SER A 198 -2.41 7.76 -16.85
CA SER A 198 -3.01 7.08 -15.71
C SER A 198 -2.03 6.77 -14.57
N GLU A 199 -0.73 6.66 -14.89
CA GLU A 199 0.32 6.10 -14.01
C GLU A 199 1.22 7.14 -13.32
N ALA A 200 1.04 8.44 -13.55
CA ALA A 200 1.93 9.46 -12.99
C ALA A 200 1.80 9.58 -11.46
N GLN A 201 2.89 9.32 -10.73
CA GLN A 201 2.99 9.40 -9.27
C GLN A 201 4.07 10.42 -8.87
N SER A 202 3.88 11.14 -7.76
CA SER A 202 4.96 11.97 -7.20
C SER A 202 5.99 11.08 -6.51
N ASP A 203 7.28 11.33 -6.75
CA ASP A 203 8.37 10.55 -6.16
C ASP A 203 8.86 11.21 -4.86
N VAL A 204 8.87 10.46 -3.75
CA VAL A 204 9.22 10.96 -2.40
C VAL A 204 10.24 10.03 -1.74
N ASN A 205 11.51 10.33 -1.91
CA ASN A 205 12.61 9.43 -1.55
C ASN A 205 13.52 10.02 -0.46
N PHE A 206 13.73 9.29 0.63
CA PHE A 206 14.55 9.71 1.77
C PHE A 206 14.08 11.03 2.41
N CYS A 207 12.77 11.27 2.40
CA CYS A 207 12.16 12.53 2.82
C CYS A 207 11.49 12.44 4.20
N THR A 208 11.42 13.57 4.90
CA THR A 208 10.52 13.78 6.03
C THR A 208 9.39 14.71 5.58
N VAL A 209 8.13 14.27 5.70
CA VAL A 209 6.97 15.01 5.19
C VAL A 209 6.06 15.43 6.34
N HIS A 210 5.93 16.74 6.51
CA HIS A 210 4.90 17.38 7.33
C HIS A 210 3.81 17.94 6.40
N GLY A 211 2.55 17.70 6.74
CA GLY A 211 1.40 17.97 5.87
C GLY A 211 1.04 16.81 4.94
N SER A 212 -0.08 16.98 4.22
CA SER A 212 -0.62 15.96 3.32
C SER A 212 -0.14 16.15 1.89
N LEU A 213 0.46 15.10 1.32
CA LEU A 213 0.40 14.89 -0.13
C LEU A 213 -0.98 14.35 -0.50
N ASP A 214 -1.41 14.58 -1.74
CA ASP A 214 -2.66 14.07 -2.29
C ASP A 214 -2.47 13.76 -3.80
N GLY A 215 -3.24 12.83 -4.34
CA GLY A 215 -2.90 12.09 -5.57
C GLY A 215 -1.79 11.03 -5.38
N PRO A 216 -1.48 10.23 -6.42
CA PRO A 216 -0.60 9.06 -6.28
C PRO A 216 0.84 9.39 -5.85
N VAL A 217 1.38 8.60 -4.91
CA VAL A 217 2.75 8.78 -4.39
C VAL A 217 3.54 7.46 -4.42
N SER A 218 4.70 7.52 -5.08
CA SER A 218 5.79 6.56 -5.00
C SER A 218 6.77 7.04 -3.92
N ALA A 219 7.15 6.18 -2.98
CA ALA A 219 8.00 6.60 -1.87
C ALA A 219 9.00 5.54 -1.42
N THR A 220 10.23 5.95 -1.13
CA THR A 220 11.29 5.08 -0.59
C THR A 220 11.91 5.69 0.66
N GLU A 221 12.08 4.92 1.74
CA GLU A 221 12.81 5.33 2.95
C GLU A 221 12.37 6.69 3.54
N SER A 222 11.07 7.00 3.44
CA SER A 222 10.48 8.29 3.81
C SER A 222 9.54 8.21 5.02
N VAL A 223 9.43 9.30 5.78
CA VAL A 223 8.58 9.42 6.98
C VAL A 223 7.47 10.43 6.75
N PHE A 224 6.22 10.04 6.98
CA PHE A 224 5.02 10.87 6.80
C PHE A 224 4.34 11.12 8.15
N TYR A 225 4.26 12.38 8.57
CA TYR A 225 3.68 12.75 9.86
C TYR A 225 2.16 12.86 9.88
N ASP A 226 1.55 13.15 8.72
CA ASP A 226 0.12 13.41 8.59
C ASP A 226 -0.61 12.31 7.82
N ALA A 227 -1.95 12.40 7.79
CA ALA A 227 -2.80 11.39 7.16
C ALA A 227 -2.77 11.50 5.63
N LEU A 228 -2.61 10.36 4.96
CA LEU A 228 -2.62 10.25 3.49
C LEU A 228 -3.91 9.58 3.02
N ALA A 229 -4.43 10.00 1.86
CA ALA A 229 -5.80 9.70 1.41
C ALA A 229 -5.92 9.26 -0.06
N HIS A 230 -4.85 8.72 -0.64
CA HIS A 230 -4.63 8.54 -2.07
C HIS A 230 -3.91 7.21 -2.39
N GLU A 231 -3.63 6.93 -3.67
CA GLU A 231 -2.90 5.72 -4.11
C GLU A 231 -1.42 5.77 -3.73
N LEU A 232 -0.91 4.69 -3.11
CA LEU A 232 0.39 4.67 -2.48
C LEU A 232 1.22 3.45 -2.86
N SER A 233 2.46 3.68 -3.31
CA SER A 233 3.45 2.64 -3.65
C SER A 233 4.71 2.71 -2.74
N PRO A 234 4.60 2.63 -1.40
CA PRO A 234 5.72 2.94 -0.52
C PRO A 234 6.60 1.73 -0.21
N ARG A 235 7.89 2.00 0.00
CA ARG A 235 8.90 1.01 0.32
C ARG A 235 9.80 1.52 1.45
N ASP A 236 9.96 0.74 2.52
CA ASP A 236 10.82 1.11 3.67
C ASP A 236 10.37 2.41 4.38
N CYS A 237 9.09 2.79 4.27
CA CYS A 237 8.54 4.05 4.79
C CYS A 237 7.85 3.91 6.16
N HIS A 238 7.73 5.02 6.89
CA HIS A 238 7.00 5.11 8.17
C HIS A 238 5.87 6.14 8.10
N PHE A 239 4.64 5.71 8.41
CA PHE A 239 3.44 6.53 8.42
C PHE A 239 2.91 6.71 9.85
N MET A 240 3.02 7.93 10.37
CA MET A 240 2.48 8.32 11.70
C MET A 240 0.96 8.54 11.65
N GLY A 241 0.45 8.99 10.50
CA GLY A 241 -0.95 9.28 10.26
C GLY A 241 -1.76 8.07 9.77
N THR A 242 -3.09 8.21 9.74
CA THR A 242 -3.97 7.24 9.05
C THR A 242 -3.67 7.24 7.56
N VAL A 243 -3.46 6.04 7.00
CA VAL A 243 -3.25 5.83 5.56
C VAL A 243 -4.50 5.20 4.96
N ARG A 244 -5.08 5.87 3.97
CA ARG A 244 -6.19 5.34 3.18
C ARG A 244 -6.03 5.64 1.69
N GLY A 245 -6.55 4.76 0.82
CA GLY A 245 -6.42 4.95 -0.63
C GLY A 245 -7.19 3.95 -1.47
N SER A 246 -7.44 4.27 -2.74
CA SER A 246 -8.02 3.35 -3.74
C SER A 246 -7.18 2.10 -3.95
N ARG A 247 -5.85 2.25 -3.92
CA ARG A 247 -4.87 1.17 -4.01
C ARG A 247 -3.68 1.47 -3.11
N ILE A 248 -3.23 0.50 -2.32
CA ILE A 248 -1.98 0.59 -1.54
C ILE A 248 -1.12 -0.63 -1.86
N THR A 249 0.13 -0.38 -2.24
CA THR A 249 1.13 -1.37 -2.67
C THR A 249 2.41 -1.16 -1.84
N ALA A 250 2.42 -1.65 -0.60
CA ALA A 250 3.40 -1.26 0.41
C ALA A 250 4.35 -2.40 0.83
N ARG A 251 5.64 -2.11 0.96
CA ARG A 251 6.66 -3.11 1.35
C ARG A 251 7.61 -2.62 2.44
N ARG A 252 7.82 -3.42 3.49
CA ARG A 252 8.72 -3.11 4.62
C ARG A 252 8.39 -1.77 5.30
N CYS A 253 7.10 -1.45 5.39
CA CYS A 253 6.63 -0.18 5.95
C CYS A 253 6.17 -0.34 7.40
N GLN A 254 6.15 0.76 8.14
CA GLN A 254 5.51 0.88 9.45
C GLN A 254 4.30 1.81 9.36
N PHE A 255 3.16 1.41 9.93
CA PHE A 255 1.91 2.18 9.96
C PHE A 255 1.41 2.33 11.40
N ASP A 256 1.65 3.49 12.02
CA ASP A 256 1.18 3.78 13.39
C ASP A 256 -0.33 4.11 13.40
N GLY A 257 -0.80 4.74 12.31
CA GLY A 257 -2.20 5.04 12.08
C GLY A 257 -3.00 3.85 11.53
N GLN A 258 -4.31 4.04 11.33
CA GLN A 258 -5.14 3.03 10.67
C GLN A 258 -4.72 2.85 9.21
N LEU A 259 -4.66 1.59 8.77
CA LEU A 259 -4.51 1.25 7.35
C LEU A 259 -5.89 0.88 6.76
N ARG A 260 -6.22 1.44 5.60
CA ARG A 260 -7.40 1.06 4.82
C ARG A 260 -7.17 1.28 3.33
N SER A 261 -7.08 0.22 2.53
CA SER A 261 -7.24 0.38 1.08
C SER A 261 -8.52 -0.26 0.57
N ASP A 262 -8.90 0.10 -0.65
CA ASP A 262 -9.97 -0.56 -1.40
C ASP A 262 -9.41 -1.58 -2.43
N ASN A 263 -8.08 -1.66 -2.61
CA ASN A 263 -7.35 -2.68 -3.38
C ASN A 263 -5.85 -2.74 -3.02
N GLY A 264 -5.13 -3.79 -3.42
CA GLY A 264 -3.65 -3.84 -3.43
C GLY A 264 -3.04 -4.84 -2.45
N TRP A 265 -1.75 -4.64 -2.10
CA TRP A 265 -1.03 -5.53 -1.20
C TRP A 265 -0.12 -4.80 -0.22
N VAL A 266 0.08 -5.40 0.95
CA VAL A 266 1.09 -4.97 1.93
C VAL A 266 1.91 -6.18 2.34
N THR A 267 3.24 -6.07 2.22
CA THR A 267 4.16 -7.16 2.58
C THR A 267 5.29 -6.74 3.52
N ASP A 268 5.79 -7.68 4.32
CA ASP A 268 6.96 -7.53 5.18
C ASP A 268 6.85 -6.34 6.17
N SER A 269 5.64 -5.96 6.61
CA SER A 269 5.32 -4.65 7.22
C SER A 269 4.67 -4.73 8.62
N VAL A 270 4.82 -3.68 9.42
CA VAL A 270 4.22 -3.55 10.77
C VAL A 270 3.07 -2.54 10.74
N ILE A 271 1.92 -2.88 11.33
CA ILE A 271 0.72 -2.03 11.38
C ILE A 271 0.26 -1.95 12.85
N GLU A 272 0.64 -0.87 13.55
CA GLU A 272 0.25 -0.63 14.96
C GLU A 272 -1.22 -0.21 15.08
N GLY A 273 -1.75 0.49 14.07
CA GLY A 273 -3.17 0.80 13.97
C GLY A 273 -4.02 -0.41 13.57
N THR A 274 -5.35 -0.26 13.57
CA THR A 274 -6.22 -1.34 13.07
C THR A 274 -6.20 -1.40 11.55
N ALA A 275 -5.86 -2.57 11.00
CA ALA A 275 -5.93 -2.85 9.57
C ALA A 275 -7.38 -3.10 9.12
N ASN A 276 -7.80 -2.51 8.01
CA ASN A 276 -9.13 -2.71 7.42
C ASN A 276 -8.97 -3.41 6.06
N LEU A 277 -9.30 -4.69 6.01
CA LEU A 277 -9.22 -5.53 4.83
C LEU A 277 -10.41 -5.22 3.90
N ASN A 278 -10.13 -4.70 2.70
CA ASN A 278 -11.10 -4.51 1.62
C ASN A 278 -10.40 -4.62 0.26
N ASN A 279 -10.47 -5.82 -0.32
CA ASN A 279 -9.72 -6.28 -1.50
C ASN A 279 -8.18 -6.11 -1.37
N VAL A 280 -7.67 -6.25 -0.14
CA VAL A 280 -6.23 -6.14 0.16
C VAL A 280 -5.66 -7.52 0.47
N THR A 281 -4.42 -7.76 0.03
CA THR A 281 -3.62 -8.92 0.41
C THR A 281 -2.53 -8.50 1.41
N LEU A 282 -2.53 -9.10 2.61
CA LEU A 282 -1.50 -8.87 3.64
C LEU A 282 -0.61 -10.12 3.74
N ILE A 283 0.72 -9.98 3.61
CA ILE A 283 1.65 -11.11 3.63
C ILE A 283 2.86 -10.81 4.52
N ARG A 284 3.14 -11.65 5.52
CA ARG A 284 4.27 -11.44 6.46
C ARG A 284 4.18 -10.07 7.15
N CYS A 285 3.01 -9.78 7.72
CA CYS A 285 2.75 -8.52 8.44
C CYS A 285 2.45 -8.76 9.92
N ASP A 286 2.93 -7.85 10.76
CA ASP A 286 2.58 -7.80 12.19
C ASP A 286 1.45 -6.77 12.39
N LEU A 287 0.29 -7.22 12.86
CA LEU A 287 -0.93 -6.41 13.02
C LEU A 287 -1.24 -6.18 14.51
N ASP A 288 -0.50 -5.29 15.16
CA ASP A 288 -0.63 -5.01 16.60
C ASP A 288 -1.99 -4.37 16.96
N GLY A 289 -2.63 -3.67 16.02
CA GLY A 289 -3.95 -3.05 16.19
C GLY A 289 -5.14 -3.93 15.79
N GLY A 290 -4.90 -5.19 15.43
CA GLY A 290 -5.89 -6.16 14.98
C GLY A 290 -6.48 -5.89 13.58
N LEU A 291 -7.41 -6.75 13.17
CA LEU A 291 -7.96 -6.82 11.81
C LEU A 291 -9.48 -6.62 11.76
N ASN A 292 -9.94 -5.71 10.90
CA ASN A 292 -11.33 -5.56 10.50
C ASN A 292 -11.52 -6.10 9.07
N VAL A 293 -12.37 -7.11 8.90
CA VAL A 293 -12.77 -7.61 7.58
C VAL A 293 -14.00 -6.84 7.09
N THR A 294 -13.78 -6.03 6.05
CA THR A 294 -14.74 -5.05 5.51
C THR A 294 -14.97 -5.17 3.99
N GLY A 295 -14.28 -6.12 3.36
CA GLY A 295 -14.35 -6.48 1.96
C GLY A 295 -13.66 -7.82 1.72
N HIS A 296 -13.35 -8.14 0.46
CA HIS A 296 -12.58 -9.34 0.10
C HIS A 296 -11.10 -9.20 0.48
N GLY A 297 -10.26 -10.20 0.23
CA GLY A 297 -8.82 -10.11 0.45
C GLY A 297 -8.17 -11.44 0.85
N ARG A 298 -6.90 -11.37 1.25
CA ARG A 298 -6.12 -12.51 1.75
C ARG A 298 -5.22 -12.03 2.89
N VAL A 299 -5.01 -12.87 3.90
CA VAL A 299 -4.05 -12.62 4.98
C VAL A 299 -3.21 -13.88 5.15
N GLU A 300 -1.90 -13.74 5.04
CA GLU A 300 -0.99 -14.88 4.97
C GLU A 300 0.29 -14.63 5.78
N ASN A 301 0.77 -15.63 6.51
CA ASN A 301 2.05 -15.54 7.22
C ASN A 301 2.13 -14.36 8.21
N CYS A 302 0.98 -13.90 8.73
CA CYS A 302 0.88 -12.70 9.56
C CYS A 302 0.80 -13.02 11.06
N VAL A 303 1.21 -12.07 11.91
CA VAL A 303 0.86 -12.06 13.34
C VAL A 303 -0.28 -11.07 13.56
N ILE A 304 -1.32 -11.46 14.29
CA ILE A 304 -2.52 -10.65 14.51
C ILE A 304 -2.85 -10.58 16.01
N GLU A 305 -2.61 -9.42 16.61
CA GLU A 305 -2.87 -9.13 18.03
C GLU A 305 -4.32 -8.66 18.28
N PRO A 306 -4.77 -8.55 19.56
CA PRO A 306 -6.09 -8.03 19.88
C PRO A 306 -6.22 -6.54 19.52
N GLN A 307 -7.36 -6.16 18.98
CA GLN A 307 -7.76 -4.76 18.82
C GLN A 307 -7.66 -4.01 20.17
N PRO A 308 -7.28 -2.72 20.17
CA PRO A 308 -7.13 -1.92 21.39
C PRO A 308 -8.35 -1.99 22.33
N ASP A 309 -8.07 -2.12 23.63
CA ASP A 309 -9.06 -2.31 24.72
C ASP A 309 -10.01 -3.54 24.56
N SER A 310 -9.72 -4.45 23.62
CA SER A 310 -10.50 -5.66 23.34
C SER A 310 -9.71 -6.95 23.63
N ARG A 311 -10.39 -8.09 23.46
CA ARG A 311 -9.76 -9.42 23.30
C ARG A 311 -9.89 -9.94 21.87
N GLN A 312 -10.57 -9.19 21.02
CA GLN A 312 -10.90 -9.57 19.66
C GLN A 312 -9.75 -9.17 18.74
N ALA A 313 -9.12 -10.16 18.09
CA ALA A 313 -8.11 -9.90 17.06
C ALA A 313 -8.78 -9.61 15.70
N ILE A 314 -9.79 -10.42 15.34
CA ILE A 314 -10.44 -10.36 14.02
C ILE A 314 -11.93 -10.04 14.15
N SER A 315 -12.39 -9.08 13.36
CA SER A 315 -13.74 -8.54 13.35
C SER A 315 -14.36 -8.61 11.97
N ILE A 316 -15.40 -9.44 11.80
CA ILE A 316 -16.03 -9.71 10.50
C ILE A 316 -17.39 -9.02 10.45
N SER A 317 -17.62 -8.23 9.39
CA SER A 317 -18.78 -7.32 9.32
C SER A 317 -19.87 -7.69 8.31
N SER A 318 -19.58 -8.58 7.36
CA SER A 318 -20.51 -9.17 6.38
C SER A 318 -19.92 -10.51 5.88
N SER A 319 -20.60 -11.21 4.98
CA SER A 319 -20.01 -12.32 4.21
C SER A 319 -19.04 -11.78 3.15
N TYR A 320 -17.78 -12.23 3.17
CA TYR A 320 -16.74 -11.82 2.23
C TYR A 320 -15.84 -12.99 1.84
N ARG A 321 -15.42 -13.05 0.58
CA ARG A 321 -14.34 -13.95 0.16
C ARG A 321 -13.01 -13.50 0.74
N VAL A 322 -12.58 -14.17 1.81
CA VAL A 322 -11.32 -13.92 2.49
C VAL A 322 -10.75 -15.24 2.98
N ASP A 323 -9.48 -15.46 2.64
CA ASP A 323 -8.68 -16.55 3.18
C ASP A 323 -7.69 -15.98 4.20
N ILE A 324 -7.62 -16.60 5.38
CA ILE A 324 -6.61 -16.31 6.39
C ILE A 324 -5.81 -17.59 6.62
N THR A 325 -4.53 -17.56 6.25
CA THR A 325 -3.66 -18.74 6.18
C THR A 325 -2.35 -18.54 6.90
N ASP A 326 -1.82 -19.63 7.49
CA ASP A 326 -0.44 -19.70 8.02
C ASP A 326 -0.11 -18.55 9.01
N SER A 327 -1.12 -18.07 9.75
CA SER A 327 -1.02 -16.86 10.59
C SER A 327 -1.14 -17.18 12.07
N VAL A 328 -0.44 -16.41 12.91
CA VAL A 328 -0.54 -16.48 14.37
C VAL A 328 -1.56 -15.44 14.86
N ILE A 329 -2.61 -15.89 15.53
CA ILE A 329 -3.75 -15.06 15.92
C ILE A 329 -3.85 -15.03 17.44
N HIS A 330 -3.35 -13.94 18.03
CA HIS A 330 -3.42 -13.64 19.44
C HIS A 330 -4.76 -12.97 19.78
N GLY A 331 -5.85 -13.75 19.86
CA GLY A 331 -7.13 -13.22 20.31
C GLY A 331 -8.34 -14.00 19.83
N THR A 332 -9.53 -13.48 20.14
CA THR A 332 -10.80 -14.08 19.71
C THR A 332 -11.21 -13.58 18.33
N VAL A 333 -11.80 -14.46 17.52
CA VAL A 333 -12.44 -14.11 16.24
C VAL A 333 -13.95 -13.98 16.46
N ARG A 334 -14.54 -12.92 15.90
CA ARG A 334 -15.99 -12.71 15.97
C ARG A 334 -16.61 -12.25 14.65
N SER A 335 -17.71 -12.90 14.31
CA SER A 335 -18.74 -12.41 13.40
C SER A 335 -19.67 -11.44 14.15
N ASN A 336 -19.88 -10.22 13.62
CA ASN A 336 -20.61 -9.16 14.33
C ASN A 336 -22.09 -9.01 13.91
N GLN A 337 -22.53 -9.74 12.88
CA GLN A 337 -23.89 -9.74 12.37
C GLN A 337 -24.24 -11.14 11.85
N ASP A 338 -25.48 -11.60 12.03
CA ASP A 338 -25.99 -12.84 11.44
C ASP A 338 -25.70 -12.90 9.93
N GLY A 339 -25.06 -13.98 9.48
CA GLY A 339 -24.62 -14.14 8.09
C GLY A 339 -23.30 -13.47 7.72
N SER A 340 -22.51 -12.96 8.68
CA SER A 340 -21.13 -12.52 8.42
C SER A 340 -20.14 -13.67 8.60
N TYR A 341 -19.35 -13.95 7.56
CA TYR A 341 -18.34 -15.01 7.54
C TYR A 341 -17.28 -14.72 6.46
N ILE A 342 -16.12 -15.38 6.56
CA ILE A 342 -15.10 -15.44 5.52
C ILE A 342 -15.09 -16.80 4.82
N ASP A 343 -14.25 -16.99 3.81
CA ASP A 343 -14.18 -18.27 3.11
C ASP A 343 -13.39 -19.27 3.97
N LYS A 344 -12.16 -18.93 4.40
CA LYS A 344 -11.24 -19.90 5.02
C LYS A 344 -10.41 -19.40 6.23
N PHE A 345 -10.27 -20.28 7.21
CA PHE A 345 -9.13 -20.35 8.15
C PHE A 345 -8.38 -21.69 7.97
N GLU A 346 -7.12 -21.65 7.55
CA GLU A 346 -6.26 -22.81 7.29
C GLU A 346 -4.84 -22.60 7.83
N LEU A 347 -4.23 -23.62 8.44
CA LEU A 347 -2.85 -23.58 8.97
C LEU A 347 -2.57 -22.48 10.04
N ASN A 348 -3.59 -21.88 10.65
CA ASN A 348 -3.38 -20.81 11.64
C ASN A 348 -3.15 -21.33 13.06
N VAL A 349 -2.35 -20.61 13.84
CA VAL A 349 -2.18 -20.84 15.29
C VAL A 349 -2.95 -19.77 16.07
N PHE A 350 -4.05 -20.16 16.70
CA PHE A 350 -4.79 -19.30 17.62
C PHE A 350 -4.27 -19.46 19.04
N ASP A 351 -3.51 -18.50 19.56
CA ASP A 351 -2.99 -18.54 20.93
C ASP A 351 -3.65 -17.48 21.82
N VAL A 352 -4.52 -17.94 22.73
CA VAL A 352 -5.23 -17.09 23.69
C VAL A 352 -4.95 -17.52 25.13
N PRO A 353 -5.10 -16.62 26.12
CA PRO A 353 -4.97 -17.01 27.52
C PRO A 353 -6.01 -18.06 27.90
N SER A 354 -5.63 -19.13 28.62
CA SER A 354 -6.49 -20.25 29.08
C SER A 354 -7.74 -19.90 29.91
N SER A 355 -7.95 -18.61 30.20
CA SER A 355 -9.21 -18.07 30.74
C SER A 355 -10.25 -17.72 29.65
N THR A 356 -9.88 -17.85 28.38
CA THR A 356 -10.71 -17.51 27.22
C THR A 356 -11.63 -18.67 26.92
N ARG A 357 -12.93 -18.44 27.11
CA ARG A 357 -13.92 -19.51 26.99
C ARG A 357 -14.08 -20.00 25.54
N TRP A 358 -14.07 -19.06 24.61
CA TRP A 358 -14.26 -19.32 23.18
C TRP A 358 -13.26 -18.48 22.40
N ILE A 359 -12.42 -19.11 21.57
CA ILE A 359 -11.53 -18.43 20.62
C ILE A 359 -12.38 -17.90 19.46
N ILE A 360 -13.12 -18.80 18.84
CA ILE A 360 -14.16 -18.49 17.87
C ILE A 360 -15.49 -18.46 18.61
N ASP A 361 -16.17 -17.31 18.57
CA ASP A 361 -17.55 -17.16 19.01
C ASP A 361 -18.40 -16.58 17.87
N GLY A 362 -18.93 -17.48 17.05
CA GLY A 362 -19.55 -17.13 15.77
C GLY A 362 -19.53 -18.31 14.81
N ALA A 363 -20.07 -18.16 13.60
CA ALA A 363 -19.71 -19.01 12.46
C ALA A 363 -18.85 -18.16 11.52
N PRO A 364 -17.55 -17.97 11.81
CA PRO A 364 -16.76 -16.91 11.20
C PRO A 364 -16.22 -17.27 9.82
N ALA A 365 -16.19 -18.55 9.43
CA ALA A 365 -15.77 -18.99 8.10
C ALA A 365 -16.52 -20.25 7.67
N THR A 366 -16.57 -20.52 6.36
CA THR A 366 -17.07 -21.79 5.80
C THR A 366 -16.05 -22.92 5.93
N ASP A 367 -14.76 -22.64 5.74
CA ASP A 367 -13.70 -23.63 5.88
C ASP A 367 -12.84 -23.30 7.11
N ILE A 368 -12.72 -24.23 8.04
CA ILE A 368 -11.95 -24.09 9.28
C ILE A 368 -11.25 -25.42 9.55
N TYR A 369 -10.07 -25.64 8.98
CA TYR A 369 -9.34 -26.91 9.09
C TYR A 369 -7.83 -26.70 9.20
N LEU A 370 -7.09 -27.70 9.71
CA LEU A 370 -5.64 -27.63 9.96
C LEU A 370 -5.17 -26.45 10.85
N ASN A 371 -6.05 -25.85 11.66
CA ASN A 371 -5.66 -24.82 12.62
C ASN A 371 -5.31 -25.42 13.99
N ALA A 372 -4.51 -24.71 14.79
CA ALA A 372 -4.18 -25.06 16.16
C ALA A 372 -4.86 -24.09 17.15
N PHE A 373 -5.68 -24.62 18.06
CA PHE A 373 -6.41 -23.83 19.06
C PHE A 373 -5.77 -23.97 20.46
N VAL A 374 -5.06 -22.92 20.88
CA VAL A 374 -4.29 -22.86 22.13
C VAL A 374 -5.02 -22.01 23.18
N GLY A 375 -5.33 -22.61 24.34
CA GLY A 375 -5.92 -21.91 25.50
C GLY A 375 -7.42 -21.57 25.41
N GLY A 376 -8.19 -22.18 24.50
CA GLY A 376 -9.64 -22.03 24.47
C GLY A 376 -10.34 -23.01 23.52
N ASP A 377 -11.66 -23.16 23.67
CA ASP A 377 -12.50 -23.98 22.79
C ASP A 377 -13.03 -23.14 21.58
N VAL A 378 -13.56 -23.81 20.56
CA VAL A 378 -14.30 -23.19 19.44
C VAL A 378 -15.81 -23.34 19.65
N ARG A 379 -16.59 -22.27 19.39
CA ARG A 379 -18.06 -22.32 19.36
C ARG A 379 -18.60 -21.80 18.03
N ILE A 380 -19.13 -22.73 17.22
CA ILE A 380 -19.88 -22.39 16.01
C ILE A 380 -21.35 -22.16 16.36
N THR A 381 -21.77 -20.89 16.34
CA THR A 381 -23.15 -20.41 16.54
C THR A 381 -23.33 -19.07 15.84
N THR A 382 -24.49 -18.74 15.29
CA THR A 382 -24.81 -17.35 14.87
C THR A 382 -25.21 -16.48 16.07
N ASP A 383 -25.19 -15.16 15.95
CA ASP A 383 -25.51 -14.22 17.05
C ASP A 383 -26.95 -14.41 17.55
N SER A 384 -27.88 -14.75 16.67
CA SER A 384 -29.26 -15.13 17.02
C SER A 384 -29.45 -16.61 17.38
N GLY A 385 -28.45 -17.46 17.14
CA GLY A 385 -28.57 -18.92 17.17
C GLY A 385 -29.39 -19.51 16.00
N ASP A 386 -29.81 -18.69 15.04
CA ASP A 386 -30.42 -19.14 13.79
C ASP A 386 -29.35 -19.45 12.73
N LEU A 387 -28.96 -20.73 12.64
CA LEU A 387 -28.01 -21.20 11.62
C LEU A 387 -28.54 -21.03 10.19
N SER A 388 -29.81 -20.71 9.93
CA SER A 388 -30.30 -20.49 8.56
C SER A 388 -29.77 -19.20 7.90
N SER A 389 -29.10 -18.34 8.67
CA SER A 389 -28.36 -17.17 8.17
C SER A 389 -26.92 -17.50 7.73
N PHE A 390 -26.40 -18.68 8.06
CA PHE A 390 -25.06 -19.15 7.72
C PHE A 390 -25.15 -20.39 6.81
N PRO A 391 -24.28 -20.58 5.80
CA PRO A 391 -24.27 -21.77 4.96
C PRO A 391 -23.70 -22.99 5.70
N ALA A 392 -24.42 -23.49 6.72
CA ALA A 392 -23.98 -24.60 7.57
C ALA A 392 -23.77 -25.92 6.81
N ASP A 393 -24.49 -26.13 5.69
CA ASP A 393 -24.29 -27.30 4.81
C ASP A 393 -22.94 -27.25 4.04
N ASP A 394 -22.32 -26.07 3.95
CA ASP A 394 -21.04 -25.82 3.28
C ASP A 394 -19.87 -25.72 4.29
N LEU A 395 -20.09 -26.02 5.58
CA LEU A 395 -19.06 -25.97 6.62
C LEU A 395 -18.05 -27.14 6.48
N THR A 396 -16.77 -26.85 6.25
CA THR A 396 -15.68 -27.84 6.24
C THR A 396 -14.78 -27.69 7.46
N LEU A 397 -14.77 -28.69 8.34
CA LEU A 397 -13.91 -28.73 9.54
C LEU A 397 -12.65 -29.60 9.39
N TYR A 398 -12.39 -30.11 8.18
CA TYR A 398 -11.31 -31.05 7.90
C TYR A 398 -10.80 -30.95 6.46
N ASP A 399 -9.49 -31.04 6.28
CA ASP A 399 -8.89 -31.27 4.97
C ASP A 399 -9.26 -32.69 4.48
N ARG A 400 -9.74 -32.78 3.25
CA ARG A 400 -10.08 -34.04 2.57
C ARG A 400 -8.90 -34.71 1.89
N GLU A 401 -7.86 -33.96 1.56
CA GLU A 401 -6.70 -34.43 0.81
C GLU A 401 -5.65 -35.00 1.77
N ARG A 402 -5.34 -34.28 2.86
CA ARG A 402 -4.51 -34.78 3.96
C ARG A 402 -5.24 -35.71 4.94
N GLU A 403 -6.59 -35.79 4.88
CA GLU A 403 -7.44 -36.48 5.86
C GLU A 403 -7.18 -36.05 7.32
N LEU A 404 -7.26 -34.73 7.60
CA LEU A 404 -6.92 -34.13 8.90
C LEU A 404 -7.91 -33.03 9.35
N GLY A 405 -8.19 -32.96 10.64
CA GLY A 405 -8.94 -31.88 11.31
C GLY A 405 -8.05 -30.95 12.16
N ASN A 406 -8.66 -29.98 12.83
CA ASN A 406 -7.95 -29.00 13.67
C ASN A 406 -7.33 -29.61 14.96
N TYR A 407 -6.24 -29.02 15.45
CA TYR A 407 -5.64 -29.32 16.75
C TYR A 407 -6.27 -28.49 17.88
N TYR A 408 -6.40 -29.06 19.08
CA TYR A 408 -6.93 -28.38 20.27
C TYR A 408 -6.08 -28.71 21.51
N SER A 409 -5.50 -27.70 22.16
CA SER A 409 -4.57 -27.86 23.29
C SER A 409 -5.21 -28.26 24.62
N GLU A 410 -6.39 -27.71 24.96
CA GLU A 410 -7.12 -27.98 26.20
C GLU A 410 -7.82 -29.37 26.17
N TRP A 411 -7.37 -30.24 25.25
CA TRP A 411 -7.88 -31.58 25.03
C TRP A 411 -7.31 -32.61 26.01
N ASP A 412 -7.88 -32.68 27.22
CA ASP A 412 -7.51 -33.64 28.29
C ASP A 412 -8.03 -35.08 28.03
N GLY A 413 -7.88 -35.58 26.80
CA GLY A 413 -8.35 -36.90 26.36
C GLY A 413 -7.27 -37.98 26.43
N GLU A 414 -7.51 -39.08 27.17
CA GLU A 414 -6.58 -40.21 27.27
C GLU A 414 -6.10 -40.73 25.90
N GLU A 415 -4.77 -40.72 25.71
CA GLU A 415 -4.05 -41.27 24.54
C GLU A 415 -4.71 -42.56 24.03
N ALA A 416 -4.97 -42.64 22.72
CA ALA A 416 -5.15 -43.96 22.13
C ALA A 416 -3.77 -44.61 22.01
N ALA A 417 -3.69 -45.90 22.33
CA ALA A 417 -2.58 -46.71 21.87
C ALA A 417 -2.48 -46.60 20.33
N ASP A 418 -1.25 -46.56 19.83
CA ASP A 418 -0.86 -46.47 18.41
C ASP A 418 -0.78 -45.05 17.78
N GLY A 419 -0.76 -43.99 18.60
CA GLY A 419 -0.26 -42.66 18.17
C GLY A 419 -1.22 -41.82 17.33
N ILE A 420 -2.51 -42.17 17.31
CA ILE A 420 -3.59 -41.40 16.68
C ILE A 420 -4.46 -40.84 17.80
N LEU A 421 -4.56 -39.51 17.91
CA LEU A 421 -5.47 -38.87 18.87
C LEU A 421 -6.93 -39.23 18.53
N LYS A 422 -7.74 -39.57 19.54
CA LYS A 422 -9.18 -39.83 19.33
C LYS A 422 -9.88 -38.52 18.99
N ALA A 423 -10.64 -38.51 17.89
CA ALA A 423 -11.54 -37.43 17.52
C ALA A 423 -12.55 -37.08 18.65
N ARG A 424 -12.93 -35.80 18.77
CA ARG A 424 -13.99 -35.31 19.68
C ARG A 424 -15.16 -34.68 18.90
N THR A 425 -16.35 -34.78 19.49
CA THR A 425 -17.56 -33.94 19.29
C THR A 425 -17.46 -32.59 20.03
N LEU A 426 -17.84 -31.40 19.52
CA LEU A 426 -18.88 -31.01 18.55
C LEU A 426 -18.71 -29.52 18.18
N PRO A 427 -19.10 -29.03 17.00
CA PRO A 427 -19.60 -27.66 16.87
C PRO A 427 -21.06 -27.60 17.38
N GLY A 428 -21.29 -26.81 18.43
CA GLY A 428 -22.63 -26.50 18.96
C GLY A 428 -23.43 -27.68 19.52
N ASP A 429 -24.72 -27.45 19.76
CA ASP A 429 -25.68 -28.49 20.19
C ASP A 429 -26.14 -29.40 19.02
N ASP A 430 -25.64 -29.15 17.80
CA ASP A 430 -26.34 -29.49 16.54
C ASP A 430 -25.79 -30.69 15.76
N GLY A 431 -24.66 -31.29 16.16
CA GLY A 431 -24.41 -32.72 15.86
C GLY A 431 -23.19 -33.10 15.03
N GLU A 432 -22.47 -32.16 14.40
CA GLU A 432 -21.40 -32.52 13.46
C GLU A 432 -20.15 -33.10 14.17
N MET A 433 -19.47 -34.03 13.50
CA MET A 433 -18.33 -34.76 14.04
C MET A 433 -17.11 -34.59 13.14
N ASP A 434 -15.94 -34.35 13.72
CA ASP A 434 -14.66 -34.48 13.04
C ASP A 434 -14.59 -35.88 12.42
N ARG A 435 -14.47 -35.94 11.09
CA ARG A 435 -14.52 -37.20 10.33
C ARG A 435 -13.16 -37.90 10.24
N TYR A 436 -12.11 -37.19 10.58
CA TYR A 436 -10.70 -37.57 10.43
C TYR A 436 -9.91 -37.30 11.72
N PRO A 437 -8.67 -37.83 11.86
CA PRO A 437 -7.79 -37.49 12.97
C PRO A 437 -7.51 -35.99 13.09
N LEU A 438 -7.19 -35.53 14.29
CA LEU A 438 -6.74 -34.15 14.52
C LEU A 438 -5.28 -33.98 14.07
N ALA A 439 -4.92 -32.79 13.58
CA ALA A 439 -3.54 -32.37 13.36
C ALA A 439 -2.70 -32.37 14.66
N HIS A 440 -1.38 -32.28 14.52
CA HIS A 440 -0.48 -31.97 15.64
C HIS A 440 -0.47 -30.46 15.96
N ASP A 441 0.22 -30.05 17.03
CA ASP A 441 0.50 -28.62 17.31
C ASP A 441 1.56 -28.00 16.37
N ASP A 442 2.23 -28.83 15.56
CA ASP A 442 3.29 -28.47 14.63
C ASP A 442 2.71 -28.41 13.21
N LEU A 443 2.15 -27.23 12.87
CA LEU A 443 1.44 -27.02 11.60
C LEU A 443 2.38 -26.87 10.39
N GLU A 444 3.63 -26.44 10.61
CA GLU A 444 4.66 -26.36 9.57
C GLU A 444 4.83 -27.70 8.84
N SER A 445 4.63 -28.82 9.55
CA SER A 445 4.69 -30.17 8.98
C SER A 445 3.60 -30.53 7.96
N TYR A 446 2.62 -29.65 7.72
CA TYR A 446 1.53 -29.84 6.76
C TYR A 446 1.51 -28.82 5.60
N VAL A 447 2.38 -27.81 5.64
CA VAL A 447 2.68 -26.94 4.50
C VAL A 447 3.28 -27.82 3.41
N GLU A 448 2.83 -27.67 2.16
CA GLU A 448 3.41 -28.40 1.04
C GLU A 448 4.78 -27.81 0.68
N ASP A 449 5.80 -28.66 0.56
CA ASP A 449 7.05 -28.32 -0.12
C ASP A 449 6.73 -28.09 -1.63
N GLU A 450 6.40 -26.86 -2.04
CA GLU A 450 6.13 -26.51 -3.46
C GLU A 450 7.40 -26.59 -4.37
N ASP A 451 8.52 -27.08 -3.85
CA ASP A 451 9.88 -26.98 -4.42
C ASP A 451 10.44 -28.32 -5.00
N ASP A 452 9.59 -29.32 -5.31
CA ASP A 452 10.07 -30.65 -5.79
C ASP A 452 9.15 -31.34 -6.85
N ASP A 453 8.95 -30.72 -8.05
CA ASP A 453 8.59 -31.43 -9.31
C ASP A 453 9.08 -30.71 -10.60
#